data_AF-A0A7V5BQV0-F1
#
_entry.id   AF-A0A7V5BQV0-F1
#
_cell.length_a   1.000
_cell.length_b   1.000
_cell.length_c   1.000
_cell.angle_alpha   90.00
_cell.angle_beta   90.00
_cell.angle_gamma   90.00
#
_symmetry.space_group_name_H-M   'P 1'
#
loop_
_entity.id
_entity.type
_entity.pdbx_description
1 polymer ?
#
loop_
_entity_poly.entity_id
_entity_poly.type
_entity_poly.pdbx_seq_one_letter_code
_entity_poly.pdbx_strand_id
1 'polypeptide(L)'
;MVKEPNHLAMELSPEEQEMIGILQEALGLPNKEEVIRLLVKQAIQRIAITCPTCGHYARLTEEGKAECKSCLSVIHLAEDILLTTGDGS
;
A
#
# COMPACT_ATOMS: atom_id res chain seq x y z
N MET A 1 4.57 6.11 22.15
CA MET A 1 3.35 5.34 21.82
C MET A 1 3.79 3.98 21.32
N VAL A 2 3.63 2.94 22.14
CA VAL A 2 3.88 1.56 21.73
C VAL A 2 2.76 1.19 20.76
N LYS A 3 3.07 0.97 19.48
CA LYS A 3 2.10 0.46 18.51
C LYS A 3 1.77 -0.98 18.91
N GLU A 4 0.61 -1.20 19.49
CA GLU A 4 0.13 -2.55 19.78
C GLU A 4 0.00 -3.32 18.46
N PRO A 5 0.48 -4.58 18.38
CA PRO A 5 0.28 -5.40 17.20
C PRO A 5 -1.21 -5.66 17.05
N ASN A 6 -1.84 -5.02 16.06
CA ASN A 6 -3.20 -5.31 15.68
C ASN A 6 -3.22 -6.68 15.00
N HIS A 7 -3.56 -7.73 15.75
CA HIS A 7 -3.76 -9.06 15.21
C HIS A 7 -5.11 -9.10 14.49
N LEU A 8 -5.11 -8.73 13.21
CA LEU A 8 -6.24 -8.98 12.32
C LEU A 8 -6.42 -10.50 12.18
N ALA A 9 -7.38 -11.07 12.91
CA ALA A 9 -7.81 -12.44 12.68
C ALA A 9 -8.61 -12.48 11.37
N MET A 10 -7.93 -12.85 10.28
CA MET A 10 -8.53 -12.99 8.96
C MET A 10 -8.71 -14.49 8.68
N GLU A 11 -9.97 -14.94 8.56
CA GLU A 11 -10.28 -16.29 8.13
C GLU A 11 -10.25 -16.35 6.59
N LEU A 12 -9.26 -17.05 6.06
CA LEU A 12 -9.10 -17.27 4.62
C LEU A 12 -9.70 -18.61 4.22
N SER A 13 -10.36 -18.66 3.06
CA SER A 13 -10.87 -19.91 2.50
C SER A 13 -9.71 -20.89 2.21
N PRO A 14 -9.99 -22.20 2.09
CA PRO A 14 -8.96 -23.19 1.73
C PRO A 14 -8.24 -22.83 0.42
N GLU A 15 -8.97 -22.31 -0.56
CA GLU A 15 -8.43 -21.91 -1.87
C GLU A 15 -7.50 -20.69 -1.72
N GLU A 16 -7.89 -19.70 -0.92
CA GLU A 16 -7.03 -18.54 -0.63
C GLU A 16 -5.75 -18.94 0.11
N GLN A 17 -5.84 -19.91 1.03
CA GLN A 17 -4.68 -20.43 1.75
C GLN A 17 -3.71 -21.20 0.86
N GLU A 18 -4.23 -21.93 -0.13
CA GLU A 18 -3.45 -22.61 -1.17
C GLU A 18 -2.74 -21.59 -2.06
N MET A 19 -3.46 -20.58 -2.55
CA MET A 19 -2.90 -19.52 -3.38
C MET A 19 -1.78 -18.75 -2.67
N ILE A 20 -1.96 -18.44 -1.37
CA ILE A 20 -0.90 -17.81 -0.57
C ILE A 20 0.31 -18.74 -0.44
N GLY A 21 0.10 -20.06 -0.32
CA GLY A 21 1.20 -21.04 -0.31
C GLY A 21 2.01 -21.01 -1.60
N ILE A 22 1.34 -21.05 -2.75
CA ILE A 22 1.96 -20.96 -4.08
C ILE A 22 2.77 -19.65 -4.22
N LEU A 23 2.17 -18.53 -3.80
CA LEU A 23 2.85 -17.23 -3.83
C LEU A 23 4.05 -17.17 -2.88
N GLN A 24 3.95 -17.78 -1.70
CA GLN A 24 5.06 -17.85 -0.74
C GLN A 24 6.26 -18.56 -1.36
N GLU A 25 6.04 -19.73 -1.96
CA GLU A 25 7.08 -20.53 -2.59
C GLU A 25 7.67 -19.82 -3.81
N ALA A 26 6.83 -19.29 -4.70
CA ALA A 26 7.26 -18.60 -5.91
C ALA A 26 8.10 -17.34 -5.63
N LEU A 27 7.81 -16.64 -4.53
CA LEU A 27 8.50 -15.40 -4.14
C LEU A 27 9.62 -15.64 -3.13
N GLY A 28 9.83 -16.87 -2.65
CA GLY A 28 10.84 -17.22 -1.65
C GLY A 28 10.61 -16.54 -0.29
N LEU A 29 9.35 -16.31 0.08
CA LEU A 29 9.01 -15.59 1.32
C LEU A 29 9.00 -16.52 2.54
N PRO A 30 9.41 -16.01 3.72
CA PRO A 30 9.63 -16.85 4.89
C PRO A 30 8.34 -17.38 5.52
N ASN A 31 7.21 -16.70 5.30
CA ASN A 31 5.90 -17.08 5.85
C ASN A 31 4.75 -16.42 5.08
N LYS A 32 3.53 -16.89 5.34
CA LYS A 32 2.29 -16.38 4.75
C LYS A 32 1.99 -14.91 5.12
N GLU A 33 2.44 -14.45 6.29
CA GLU A 33 2.22 -13.07 6.74
C GLU A 33 2.97 -12.08 5.83
N GLU A 34 4.19 -12.38 5.41
CA GLU A 34 4.95 -11.56 4.48
C GLU A 34 4.31 -11.50 3.09
N VAL A 35 3.69 -12.60 2.63
CA VAL A 35 2.90 -12.60 1.39
C VAL A 35 1.74 -11.61 1.50
N ILE A 36 0.96 -11.68 2.58
CA ILE A 36 -0.18 -10.78 2.81
C ILE A 36 0.31 -9.33 2.90
N ARG A 37 1.38 -9.05 3.65
CA ARG A 37 1.97 -7.71 3.74
C ARG A 37 2.39 -7.18 2.37
N LEU A 38 2.99 -8.02 1.53
CA LEU A 38 3.40 -7.65 0.19
C LEU A 38 2.19 -7.32 -0.69
N LEU A 39 1.17 -8.18 -0.69
CA LEU A 39 -0.07 -7.97 -1.46
C LEU A 39 -0.77 -6.69 -1.03
N VAL A 40 -0.86 -6.42 0.28
CA VAL A 40 -1.41 -5.17 0.82
C VAL A 40 -0.61 -3.96 0.34
N LYS A 41 0.73 -4.01 0.40
CA LYS A 41 1.59 -2.93 -0.10
C LYS A 41 1.36 -2.67 -1.60
N GLN A 42 1.31 -3.73 -2.41
CA GLN A 42 1.06 -3.62 -3.84
C GLN A 42 -0.32 -3.04 -4.15
N ALA A 43 -1.35 -3.46 -3.41
CA ALA A 43 -2.70 -2.91 -3.55
C ALA A 43 -2.73 -1.42 -3.20
N ILE A 44 -2.09 -1.02 -2.10
CA ILE A 44 -2.03 0.38 -1.65
C ILE A 44 -1.33 1.27 -2.68
N GLN A 45 -0.21 0.83 -3.26
CA GLN A 45 0.53 1.59 -4.27
C GLN A 45 -0.32 2.00 -5.48
N ARG A 46 -1.39 1.26 -5.78
CA ARG A 46 -2.29 1.55 -6.91
C ARG A 46 -3.36 2.58 -6.58
N ILE A 47 -3.70 2.76 -5.31
CA ILE A 47 -4.89 3.52 -4.89
C ILE A 47 -4.58 4.64 -3.91
N ALA A 48 -3.34 4.76 -3.44
CA ALA A 48 -2.99 5.72 -2.41
C ALA A 48 -1.56 6.24 -2.56
N ILE A 49 -1.36 7.47 -2.13
CA ILE A 49 -0.06 8.11 -1.97
C ILE A 49 0.17 8.48 -0.51
N THR A 50 1.41 8.83 -0.15
CA THR A 50 1.69 9.39 1.17
C THR A 50 1.30 10.86 1.19
N CYS A 51 0.47 11.26 2.15
CA CYS A 51 0.11 12.66 2.36
C CYS A 51 1.35 13.46 2.78
N PRO A 52 1.73 14.51 2.03
CA PRO A 52 2.92 15.31 2.36
C PRO A 52 2.74 16.13 3.65
N THR A 53 1.48 16.39 4.05
CA THR A 53 1.17 17.18 5.25
C THR A 53 1.36 16.40 6.55
N CYS A 54 1.01 15.10 6.57
CA CYS A 54 0.97 14.33 7.82
C CYS A 54 1.56 12.92 7.75
N GLY A 55 2.04 12.46 6.58
CA GLY A 55 2.67 11.15 6.41
C GLY A 55 1.72 9.95 6.39
N HIS A 56 0.40 10.15 6.49
CA HIS A 56 -0.58 9.06 6.35
C HIS A 56 -0.93 8.80 4.89
N TYR A 57 -1.53 7.65 4.59
CA TYR A 57 -2.03 7.36 3.25
C TYR A 57 -3.22 8.27 2.88
N ALA A 58 -3.12 8.91 1.73
CA ALA A 58 -4.20 9.63 1.06
C ALA A 58 -4.70 8.82 -0.13
N ARG A 59 -6.00 8.62 -0.24
CA ARG A 59 -6.61 7.79 -1.29
C ARG A 59 -6.74 8.61 -2.59
N LEU A 60 -6.26 8.05 -3.69
CA LEU A 60 -6.43 8.59 -5.04
C LEU A 60 -7.92 8.58 -5.44
N THR A 61 -8.36 9.68 -6.05
CA THR A 61 -9.68 9.83 -6.65
C THR A 61 -9.56 9.87 -8.18
N GLU A 62 -10.68 9.63 -8.87
CA GLU A 62 -10.73 9.64 -10.35
C GLU A 62 -10.46 11.03 -10.95
N GLU A 63 -10.53 12.09 -10.14
CA GLU A 63 -10.36 13.48 -10.58
C GLU A 63 -8.90 13.98 -10.51
N GLY A 64 -7.92 13.08 -10.39
CA GLY A 64 -6.52 13.47 -10.22
C GLY A 64 -6.24 14.15 -8.86
N LYS A 65 -7.00 13.79 -7.83
CA LYS A 65 -6.78 14.28 -6.46
C LYS A 65 -6.47 13.10 -5.53
N ALA A 66 -5.91 13.39 -4.36
CA ALA A 66 -5.81 12.44 -3.27
C ALA A 66 -6.36 13.02 -1.97
N GLU A 67 -7.21 12.27 -1.28
CA GLU A 67 -7.85 12.69 -0.03
C GLU A 67 -7.19 12.01 1.16
N CYS A 68 -6.61 12.80 2.07
CA CYS A 68 -6.08 12.30 3.33
C CYS A 68 -7.16 12.39 4.42
N LYS A 69 -7.65 11.24 4.90
CA LYS A 69 -8.65 11.20 5.97
C LYS A 69 -8.09 11.56 7.36
N SER A 70 -6.77 11.53 7.55
CA SER A 70 -6.15 11.82 8.85
C SER A 70 -6.05 13.32 9.14
N CYS A 71 -5.69 14.14 8.14
CA CYS A 71 -5.58 15.58 8.28
C CYS A 71 -6.58 16.37 7.42
N LEU A 72 -7.53 15.66 6.80
CA LEU A 72 -8.58 16.20 5.92
C LEU A 72 -8.05 17.06 4.76
N SER A 73 -6.79 16.83 4.37
CA SER A 73 -6.15 17.55 3.27
C SER A 73 -6.53 16.92 1.93
N VAL A 74 -6.79 17.78 0.94
CA VAL A 74 -6.94 17.40 -0.47
C VAL A 74 -5.66 17.76 -1.19
N ILE A 75 -5.05 16.75 -1.83
CA ILE A 75 -3.81 16.89 -2.58
C ILE A 75 -4.20 16.89 -4.06
N HIS A 76 -3.89 17.97 -4.77
CA HIS A 76 -4.05 18.02 -6.21
C HIS A 76 -2.81 17.43 -6.86
N LEU A 77 -2.98 16.35 -7.61
CA LEU A 77 -1.89 15.74 -8.36
C LEU A 77 -1.77 16.54 -9.64
N ALA A 78 -0.74 17.37 -9.75
CA ALA A 78 -0.40 18.00 -11.01
C ALA A 78 0.00 16.88 -12.01
N GLU A 79 -0.45 16.97 -13.26
CA GLU A 79 -0.10 16.03 -14.33
C GLU A 79 1.42 15.97 -14.62
N ASP A 80 2.24 16.82 -14.00
CA ASP A 80 3.66 17.02 -14.32
C ASP A 80 4.69 16.34 -13.39
N ILE A 81 4.33 15.49 -12.43
CA ILE A 81 5.33 14.72 -11.64
C ILE A 81 5.58 13.33 -12.27
N LEU A 82 5.78 13.30 -13.59
CA LEU A 82 6.25 12.12 -14.33
C LEU A 82 7.67 12.27 -14.89
N LEU A 83 8.38 13.36 -14.60
CA LEU A 83 9.75 13.60 -15.07
C LEU A 83 10.61 14.24 -13.96
N THR A 84 11.31 13.42 -13.18
CA THR A 84 12.65 13.72 -12.59
C THR A 84 13.13 12.52 -11.74
N THR A 85 13.24 11.36 -12.38
CA THR A 85 14.39 10.47 -12.07
C THR A 85 15.18 10.38 -13.37
N GLY A 86 16.28 11.12 -13.41
CA GLY A 86 17.11 11.31 -14.59
C GLY A 86 18.38 12.03 -14.18
N ASP A 87 19.22 11.27 -13.50
CA ASP A 87 20.68 11.36 -13.42
C ASP A 87 21.33 12.63 -12.86
N GLY A 88 21.96 12.44 -11.70
CA GLY A 88 23.11 13.22 -11.32
C GLY A 88 24.28 12.96 -12.27
N SER A 89 24.91 14.04 -12.71
CA SER A 89 26.32 14.12 -13.12
C SER A 89 26.77 15.56 -12.96
#